data_AF-A0A2U1QVB2-F1
#
_entry.id   AF-A0A2U1QVB2-F1
#
_cell.length_a   1.000
_cell.length_b   1.000
_cell.length_c   1.000
_cell.angle_alpha   90.00
_cell.angle_beta   90.00
_cell.angle_gamma   90.00
#
_symmetry.space_group_name_H-M   'P 1'
#
loop_
_entity.id
_entity.type
_entity.pdbx_description
1 polymer ?
#
loop_
_entity_poly.entity_id
_entity_poly.type
_entity_poly.pdbx_seq_one_letter_code
_entity_poly.pdbx_strand_id
1 'polypeptide(L)'
;MKKLNIKVAFIQIFGMIFLINGILQLRFFSVAEKVICARKHFQGQKPEDWYRLFPTKDAVFNFWPNVYIWIFFGLIIGIILVSFLNWKNKLSSLNSLLVAIILYVLLRFKFFRKEVVSQLFRPVRTAISDDFATQCLIEGIIFTLIGLIAIYLSVHPKLLKSQNTTEI
;
A
#
# COMPACT_ATOMS: atom_id res chain seq x y z
N MET A 1 -11.04 -30.05 8.84
CA MET A 1 -10.78 -28.72 8.22
C MET A 1 -9.72 -27.98 9.04
N LYS A 2 -8.73 -27.33 8.42
CA LYS A 2 -7.73 -26.54 9.17
C LYS A 2 -8.41 -25.28 9.74
N LYS A 3 -8.31 -25.08 11.06
CA LYS A 3 -8.92 -23.94 11.76
C LYS A 3 -8.37 -22.60 11.22
N LEU A 4 -9.25 -21.62 11.11
CA LEU A 4 -8.91 -20.23 10.82
C LEU A 4 -8.03 -19.68 11.95
N ASN A 5 -6.92 -19.04 11.60
CA ASN A 5 -6.09 -18.34 12.57
C ASN A 5 -6.28 -16.83 12.42
N ILE A 6 -7.21 -16.30 13.20
CA ILE A 6 -7.64 -14.90 13.15
C ILE A 6 -6.47 -13.94 13.36
N LYS A 7 -5.56 -14.24 14.30
CA LYS A 7 -4.38 -13.41 14.57
C LYS A 7 -3.49 -13.27 13.33
N VAL A 8 -3.24 -14.39 12.64
CA VAL A 8 -2.43 -14.39 11.41
C VAL A 8 -3.13 -13.60 10.31
N ALA A 9 -4.43 -13.82 10.13
CA ALA A 9 -5.21 -13.09 9.12
C ALA A 9 -5.20 -11.57 9.35
N PHE A 10 -5.33 -11.10 10.60
CA PHE A 10 -5.25 -9.67 10.93
C PHE A 10 -3.89 -9.07 10.58
N ILE A 11 -2.79 -9.74 10.94
CA ILE A 11 -1.44 -9.26 10.60
C ILE A 11 -1.24 -9.25 9.07
N GLN A 12 -1.76 -10.25 8.36
CA GLN A 12 -1.72 -10.30 6.90
C GLN A 12 -2.52 -9.15 6.27
N ILE A 13 -3.73 -8.85 6.76
CA ILE A 13 -4.52 -7.71 6.29
C ILE A 13 -3.74 -6.41 6.49
N PHE A 14 -3.16 -6.21 7.67
CA PHE A 14 -2.35 -5.04 7.97
C PHE A 14 -1.16 -4.94 7.02
N GLY A 15 -0.38 -6.02 6.88
CA GLY A 15 0.78 -6.04 5.98
C GLY A 15 0.39 -5.80 4.51
N MET A 16 -0.74 -6.34 4.07
CA MET A 16 -1.28 -6.11 2.74
C MET A 16 -1.67 -4.64 2.51
N ILE A 17 -2.29 -4.00 3.50
CA ILE A 17 -2.62 -2.56 3.43
C ILE A 17 -1.35 -1.75 3.23
N PHE A 18 -0.29 -2.01 4.00
CA PHE A 18 0.99 -1.32 3.87
C PHE A 18 1.68 -1.61 2.54
N LEU A 19 1.70 -2.86 2.08
CA LEU A 19 2.29 -3.25 0.80
C LEU A 19 1.62 -2.51 -0.38
N ILE A 20 0.28 -2.50 -0.41
CA ILE A 20 -0.48 -1.83 -1.48
C ILE A 20 -0.25 -0.31 -1.44
N ASN A 21 -0.24 0.31 -0.26
CA ASN A 21 0.05 1.74 -0.14
C ASN A 21 1.50 2.04 -0.54
N GLY A 22 2.47 1.20 -0.18
CA GLY A 22 3.86 1.34 -0.58
C GLY A 22 4.03 1.34 -2.11
N ILE A 23 3.42 0.36 -2.79
CA ILE A 23 3.42 0.28 -4.26
C ILE A 23 2.76 1.51 -4.89
N LEU A 24 1.63 1.97 -4.33
CA LEU A 24 0.94 3.16 -4.82
C LEU A 24 1.79 4.44 -4.65
N GLN A 25 2.48 4.59 -3.51
CA GLN A 25 3.36 5.73 -3.26
C GLN A 25 4.60 5.73 -4.19
N LEU A 26 5.20 4.56 -4.43
CA LEU A 26 6.25 4.41 -5.44
C LEU A 26 5.74 4.78 -6.84
N ARG A 27 4.49 4.43 -7.17
CA ARG A 27 3.88 4.86 -8.42
C ARG A 27 3.71 6.38 -8.45
N PHE A 28 3.22 7.02 -7.39
CA PHE A 28 3.12 8.48 -7.33
C PHE A 28 4.47 9.16 -7.50
N PHE A 29 5.54 8.64 -6.89
CA PHE A 29 6.89 9.12 -7.09
C PHE A 29 7.29 9.09 -8.58
N SER A 30 7.07 7.97 -9.27
CA SER A 30 7.43 7.84 -10.70
C SER A 30 6.73 8.81 -11.64
N VAL A 31 5.63 9.43 -11.20
CA VAL A 31 4.87 10.43 -11.98
C VAL A 31 4.60 11.70 -11.18
N ALA A 32 5.48 12.05 -10.23
CA ALA A 32 5.24 13.09 -9.23
C ALA A 32 4.91 14.44 -9.87
N GLU A 33 5.64 14.85 -10.91
CA GLU A 33 5.37 16.10 -11.64
C GLU A 33 3.93 16.18 -12.16
N LYS A 34 3.43 15.09 -12.75
CA LYS A 34 2.06 15.01 -13.26
C LYS A 34 1.04 15.03 -12.13
N VAL A 35 1.33 14.38 -10.99
CA VAL A 35 0.46 14.39 -9.81
C VAL A 35 0.37 15.80 -9.21
N ILE A 36 1.51 16.48 -9.04
CA ILE A 36 1.57 17.85 -8.50
C ILE A 36 0.82 18.80 -9.43
N CYS A 37 1.08 18.72 -10.73
CA CYS A 37 0.42 19.56 -11.73
C CYS A 37 -1.10 19.33 -11.73
N ALA A 38 -1.55 18.07 -11.71
CA ALA A 38 -2.97 17.72 -11.56
C ALA A 38 -3.59 18.29 -10.28
N ARG A 39 -2.94 18.12 -9.12
CA ARG A 39 -3.46 18.65 -7.85
C ARG A 39 -3.58 20.17 -7.88
N LYS A 40 -2.57 20.89 -8.36
CA LYS A 40 -2.60 22.36 -8.50
C LYS A 40 -3.75 22.80 -9.42
N HIS A 41 -3.91 22.14 -10.57
CA HIS A 41 -4.98 22.45 -11.53
C HIS A 41 -6.38 22.29 -10.93
N PHE A 42 -6.64 21.15 -10.27
CA PHE A 42 -7.95 20.90 -9.64
C PHE A 42 -8.21 21.75 -8.39
N GLN A 43 -7.18 22.38 -7.82
CA GLN A 43 -7.30 23.38 -6.75
C GLN A 43 -7.55 24.80 -7.27
N GLY A 44 -7.79 24.96 -8.58
CA GLY A 44 -8.08 26.26 -9.20
C GLY A 44 -6.84 27.07 -9.57
N GLN A 45 -5.64 26.52 -9.39
CA GLN A 45 -4.41 27.14 -9.88
C GLN A 45 -4.24 26.83 -11.37
N LYS A 46 -3.63 27.72 -12.14
CA LYS A 46 -3.30 27.48 -13.55
C LYS A 46 -1.81 27.15 -13.67
N PRO A 47 -1.40 25.87 -13.48
CA PRO A 47 0.02 25.54 -13.56
C PRO A 47 0.53 25.74 -14.99
N GLU A 48 1.68 26.40 -15.11
CA GLU A 48 2.34 26.70 -16.40
C GLU A 48 2.60 25.43 -17.21
N ASP A 49 2.94 24.34 -16.52
CA ASP A 49 3.23 23.03 -17.13
C ASP A 49 2.00 22.22 -17.56
N TRP A 50 0.77 22.72 -17.37
CA TRP A 50 -0.44 21.93 -17.63
C TRP A 50 -0.48 21.36 -19.05
N TYR A 51 -0.34 22.22 -20.05
CA TYR A 51 -0.40 21.81 -21.46
C TYR A 51 0.83 21.01 -21.90
N ARG A 52 1.96 21.15 -21.20
CA ARG A 52 3.17 20.35 -21.43
C ARG A 52 2.99 18.91 -20.93
N LEU A 53 2.43 18.74 -19.73
CA LEU A 53 2.27 17.44 -19.07
C LEU A 53 0.98 16.71 -19.49
N PHE A 54 -0.04 17.46 -19.89
CA PHE A 54 -1.37 17.01 -20.31
C PHE A 54 -1.80 17.69 -21.61
N PRO A 55 -1.17 17.35 -22.75
CA PRO A 55 -1.43 18.01 -24.04
C PRO A 55 -2.83 17.74 -24.59
N THR A 56 -3.43 16.60 -24.22
CA THR A 56 -4.77 16.20 -24.66
C THR A 56 -5.68 15.95 -23.46
N LYS A 57 -6.99 16.11 -23.67
CA LYS A 57 -8.00 15.77 -22.65
C LYS A 57 -7.90 14.29 -22.25
N ASP A 58 -7.63 13.41 -23.22
CA ASP A 58 -7.46 11.98 -22.99
C ASP A 58 -6.26 11.67 -22.08
N ALA A 59 -5.18 12.46 -22.16
CA ALA A 59 -4.03 12.29 -21.26
C ALA A 59 -4.42 12.49 -19.78
N VAL A 60 -5.30 13.45 -19.49
CA VAL A 60 -5.81 13.70 -18.13
C VAL A 60 -6.76 12.58 -17.68
N PHE A 61 -7.71 12.21 -18.55
CA PHE A 61 -8.68 11.17 -18.23
C PHE A 61 -8.04 9.80 -17.99
N ASN A 62 -7.00 9.46 -18.74
CA ASN A 62 -6.29 8.19 -18.61
C ASN A 62 -5.24 8.18 -17.49
N PHE A 63 -4.82 9.34 -16.99
CA PHE A 63 -3.77 9.45 -15.98
C PHE A 63 -4.14 8.77 -14.66
N TRP A 64 -5.27 9.16 -14.06
CA TRP A 64 -5.69 8.61 -12.76
C TRP A 64 -5.99 7.10 -12.82
N PRO A 65 -6.73 6.57 -13.82
CA PRO A 65 -6.85 5.13 -14.01
C PRO A 65 -5.50 4.41 -14.11
N ASN A 66 -4.55 4.96 -14.87
CA ASN A 66 -3.21 4.40 -15.02
C ASN A 66 -2.37 4.45 -13.73
N VAL A 67 -2.68 5.35 -12.80
CA VAL A 67 -2.06 5.34 -11.47
C VAL A 67 -2.76 4.30 -10.58
N TYR A 68 -4.10 4.31 -10.54
CA TYR A 68 -4.85 3.44 -9.62
C TYR A 68 -4.85 1.96 -10.01
N ILE A 69 -4.51 1.60 -11.26
CA ILE A 69 -4.29 0.20 -11.64
C ILE A 69 -3.18 -0.46 -10.81
N TRP A 70 -2.23 0.32 -10.26
CA TRP A 70 -1.16 -0.19 -9.39
C TRP A 70 -1.67 -0.72 -8.05
N ILE A 71 -2.83 -0.25 -7.58
CA ILE A 71 -3.51 -0.83 -6.41
C ILE A 71 -3.90 -2.28 -6.72
N PHE A 72 -4.38 -2.55 -7.94
CA PHE A 72 -4.76 -3.89 -8.37
C PHE A 72 -3.54 -4.80 -8.51
N PHE A 73 -2.44 -4.30 -9.09
CA PHE A 73 -1.18 -5.05 -9.13
C PHE A 73 -0.66 -5.39 -7.73
N GLY A 74 -0.66 -4.42 -6.81
CA GLY A 74 -0.28 -4.67 -5.41
C GLY A 74 -1.17 -5.70 -4.72
N LEU A 75 -2.48 -5.68 -5.00
CA LEU A 75 -3.43 -6.67 -4.48
C LEU A 75 -3.12 -8.07 -5.02
N ILE A 76 -2.88 -8.23 -6.32
CA ILE A 76 -2.52 -9.53 -6.91
C ILE A 76 -1.23 -10.06 -6.29
N ILE A 77 -0.16 -9.25 -6.29
CA ILE A 77 1.15 -9.63 -5.75
C ILE A 77 1.01 -10.06 -4.30
N GLY A 78 0.32 -9.28 -3.49
CA GLY A 78 0.16 -9.58 -2.09
C GLY A 78 -0.72 -10.81 -1.82
N ILE A 79 -1.79 -11.06 -2.60
CA ILE A 79 -2.59 -12.29 -2.47
C ILE A 79 -1.75 -13.52 -2.82
N ILE A 80 -0.91 -13.45 -3.86
CA ILE A 80 0.02 -14.51 -4.22
C ILE A 80 1.00 -14.77 -3.08
N LEU A 81 1.62 -13.72 -2.53
CA LEU A 81 2.54 -13.82 -1.40
C LEU A 81 1.89 -14.45 -0.16
N VAL A 82 0.73 -13.96 0.26
CA VAL A 82 0.00 -14.48 1.42
C VAL A 82 -0.41 -15.93 1.21
N SER A 83 -0.90 -16.27 0.01
CA SER A 83 -1.30 -17.65 -0.32
C SER A 83 -0.11 -18.60 -0.34
N PHE A 84 1.01 -18.19 -0.93
CA PHE A 84 2.25 -18.95 -0.92
C PHE A 84 2.77 -19.19 0.50
N LEU A 85 2.83 -18.16 1.34
CA LEU A 85 3.29 -18.28 2.72
C LEU A 85 2.35 -19.12 3.58
N ASN A 86 1.04 -18.98 3.41
CA ASN A 86 0.05 -19.79 4.11
C ASN A 86 0.18 -21.26 3.71
N TRP A 87 0.36 -21.56 2.42
CA TRP A 87 0.58 -22.92 1.93
C TRP A 87 1.87 -23.52 2.49
N LYS A 88 2.99 -22.81 2.38
CA LYS A 88 4.31 -23.25 2.85
C LYS A 88 4.32 -23.55 4.35
N ASN A 89 3.65 -22.72 5.15
CA ASN A 89 3.56 -22.89 6.62
C ASN A 89 2.38 -23.78 7.06
N LYS A 90 1.75 -24.50 6.12
CA LYS A 90 0.61 -25.40 6.36
C LYS A 90 -0.57 -24.72 7.08
N LEU A 91 -0.72 -23.40 6.95
CA LEU A 91 -1.87 -22.65 7.46
C LEU A 91 -3.14 -22.94 6.63
N SER A 92 -4.29 -22.53 7.16
CA SER A 92 -5.57 -22.70 6.47
C SER A 92 -5.70 -21.73 5.30
N SER A 93 -6.17 -22.22 4.15
CA SER A 93 -6.48 -21.38 2.97
C SER A 93 -7.59 -20.37 3.26
N LEU A 94 -8.42 -20.62 4.29
CA LEU A 94 -9.43 -19.68 4.78
C LEU A 94 -8.83 -18.34 5.22
N ASN A 95 -7.57 -18.32 5.69
CA ASN A 95 -6.88 -17.08 6.04
C ASN A 95 -6.70 -16.19 4.79
N SER A 96 -6.20 -16.76 3.69
CA SER A 96 -6.01 -16.03 2.43
C SER A 96 -7.34 -15.55 1.86
N LEU A 97 -8.38 -16.36 1.94
CA LEU A 97 -9.73 -16.00 1.49
C LEU A 97 -10.28 -14.81 2.28
N LEU A 98 -10.16 -14.85 3.62
CA LEU A 98 -10.60 -13.76 4.49
C LEU A 98 -9.85 -12.46 4.19
N VAL A 99 -8.53 -12.54 4.00
CA VAL A 99 -7.69 -11.40 3.60
C VAL A 99 -8.19 -10.81 2.27
N ALA A 100 -8.43 -11.65 1.26
CA ALA A 100 -8.92 -11.20 -0.04
C ALA A 100 -10.28 -10.50 0.04
N ILE A 101 -11.23 -11.06 0.81
CA ILE A 101 -12.56 -10.45 1.00
C ILE A 101 -12.44 -9.07 1.65
N ILE A 102 -11.64 -8.95 2.73
CA ILE A 102 -11.49 -7.67 3.43
C ILE A 102 -10.80 -6.63 2.55
N LEU A 103 -9.77 -7.01 1.80
CA LEU A 103 -9.11 -6.11 0.86
C LEU A 103 -10.04 -5.66 -0.28
N TYR A 104 -10.90 -6.55 -0.76
CA TYR A 104 -11.92 -6.20 -1.75
C TYR A 104 -12.91 -5.17 -1.20
N VAL A 105 -13.36 -5.33 0.05
CA VAL A 105 -14.23 -4.36 0.73
C VAL A 105 -13.52 -3.00 0.83
N LEU A 106 -12.26 -2.97 1.29
CA LEU A 106 -11.47 -1.73 1.38
C LEU A 106 -11.30 -1.05 0.01
N LEU A 107 -11.05 -1.83 -1.04
CA LEU A 107 -10.97 -1.34 -2.42
C LEU A 107 -12.29 -0.68 -2.85
N ARG A 108 -13.43 -1.30 -2.54
CA ARG A 108 -14.77 -0.78 -2.90
C ARG A 108 -15.07 0.55 -2.21
N PHE A 109 -14.63 0.73 -0.97
CA PHE A 109 -14.72 1.99 -0.23
C PHE A 109 -13.71 3.06 -0.67
N LYS A 110 -12.93 2.80 -1.72
CA LYS A 110 -11.89 3.70 -2.25
C LYS A 110 -10.82 4.02 -1.19
N PHE A 111 -10.59 3.12 -0.23
CA PHE A 111 -9.67 3.33 0.91
C PHE A 111 -8.26 3.73 0.45
N PHE A 112 -7.69 2.96 -0.49
CA PHE A 112 -6.36 3.21 -1.04
C PHE A 112 -6.30 4.49 -1.88
N ARG A 113 -7.34 4.78 -2.67
CA ARG A 113 -7.43 6.00 -3.50
C ARG A 113 -7.43 7.27 -2.66
N LYS A 114 -8.05 7.23 -1.48
CA LYS A 114 -8.10 8.36 -0.55
C LYS A 114 -6.79 8.58 0.22
N GLU A 115 -5.78 7.75 -0.01
CA GLU A 115 -4.47 7.85 0.65
C GLU A 115 -4.61 7.83 2.19
N VAL A 116 -5.60 7.10 2.74
CA VAL A 116 -5.94 7.14 4.18
C VAL A 116 -4.73 6.82 5.07
N VAL A 117 -3.92 5.83 4.67
CA VAL A 117 -2.71 5.48 5.40
C VAL A 117 -1.69 6.62 5.36
N SER A 118 -1.36 7.15 4.17
CA SER A 118 -0.45 8.31 4.07
C SER A 118 -0.96 9.56 4.77
N GLN A 119 -2.28 9.75 4.89
CA GLN A 119 -2.85 10.85 5.69
C GLN A 119 -2.57 10.67 7.19
N LEU A 120 -2.64 9.44 7.71
CA LEU A 120 -2.29 9.15 9.11
C LEU A 120 -0.80 9.39 9.39
N PHE A 121 0.08 9.12 8.42
CA PHE A 121 1.52 9.34 8.54
C PHE A 121 1.97 10.73 8.09
N ARG A 122 1.05 11.63 7.74
CA ARG A 122 1.36 12.99 7.27
C ARG A 122 2.28 13.78 8.22
N PRO A 123 2.12 13.75 9.56
CA PRO A 123 3.02 14.47 10.47
C PRO A 123 4.48 13.99 10.36
N VAL A 124 4.67 12.68 10.23
CA VAL A 124 6.00 12.07 10.05
C VAL A 124 6.57 12.46 8.69
N ARG A 125 5.72 12.44 7.65
CA ARG A 125 6.09 12.79 6.29
C ARG A 125 6.61 14.22 6.17
N THR A 126 5.90 15.18 6.75
CA THR A 126 6.30 16.59 6.72
C THR A 126 7.54 16.88 7.55
N ALA A 127 7.89 16.02 8.51
CA ALA A 127 9.13 16.15 9.26
C ALA A 127 10.38 15.67 8.48
N ILE A 128 10.19 14.81 7.47
CA ILE A 128 11.30 14.20 6.72
C ILE A 128 11.72 15.07 5.53
N SER A 129 10.77 15.61 4.77
CA SER A 129 11.06 16.42 3.58
C SER A 129 9.85 17.27 3.22
N ASP A 130 10.07 18.44 2.61
CA ASP A 130 9.01 19.28 2.05
C ASP A 130 8.67 18.94 0.58
N ASP A 131 9.55 18.21 -0.11
CA ASP A 131 9.33 17.83 -1.51
C ASP A 131 8.39 16.63 -1.64
N PHE A 132 7.33 16.79 -2.45
CA PHE A 132 6.31 15.75 -2.63
C PHE A 132 6.89 14.46 -3.22
N ALA A 133 7.82 14.54 -4.17
CA ALA A 133 8.39 13.36 -4.81
C ALA A 133 9.24 12.58 -3.79
N THR A 134 10.11 13.27 -3.05
CA THR A 134 10.91 12.66 -1.97
C THR A 134 10.02 12.04 -0.89
N GLN A 135 8.95 12.72 -0.48
CA GLN A 135 7.96 12.18 0.46
C GLN A 135 7.36 10.86 -0.05
N CYS A 136 6.88 10.82 -1.30
CA CYS A 136 6.31 9.60 -1.90
C CYS A 136 7.33 8.47 -2.02
N LEU A 137 8.58 8.77 -2.35
CA LEU A 137 9.65 7.76 -2.44
C LEU A 137 9.91 7.11 -1.08
N ILE A 138 10.12 7.93 -0.04
CA ILE A 138 10.44 7.46 1.30
C ILE A 138 9.26 6.69 1.89
N GLU A 139 8.04 7.22 1.81
CA GLU A 139 6.83 6.51 2.24
C GLU A 139 6.66 5.19 1.49
N GLY A 140 6.88 5.21 0.17
CA GLY A 140 6.78 4.04 -0.68
C GLY A 140 7.70 2.90 -0.24
N ILE A 141 8.97 3.21 0.03
CA ILE A 141 9.95 2.25 0.53
C ILE A 141 9.57 1.75 1.92
N ILE A 142 9.31 2.65 2.87
CA ILE A 142 9.00 2.30 4.26
C ILE A 142 7.74 1.43 4.34
N PHE A 143 6.66 1.81 3.66
CA PHE A 143 5.41 1.04 3.68
C PHE A 143 5.56 -0.30 2.99
N THR A 144 6.30 -0.39 1.89
CA THR A 144 6.58 -1.67 1.24
C THR A 144 7.33 -2.61 2.17
N LEU A 145 8.38 -2.12 2.85
CA LEU A 145 9.16 -2.91 3.81
C LEU A 145 8.32 -3.35 5.00
N ILE A 146 7.56 -2.44 5.63
CA ILE A 146 6.64 -2.77 6.73
C ILE A 146 5.63 -3.82 6.28
N GLY A 147 5.06 -3.67 5.08
CA GLY A 147 4.09 -4.60 4.53
C GLY A 147 4.67 -6.01 4.36
N LEU A 148 5.85 -6.12 3.74
CA LEU A 148 6.55 -7.40 3.55
C LEU A 148 6.94 -8.05 4.89
N ILE A 149 7.51 -7.26 5.81
CA ILE A 149 7.91 -7.75 7.14
C ILE A 149 6.69 -8.24 7.92
N ALA A 150 5.58 -7.49 7.94
CA ALA A 150 4.36 -7.88 8.61
C ALA A 150 3.78 -9.19 8.03
N ILE A 151 3.70 -9.30 6.69
CA ILE A 151 3.25 -10.52 6.02
C ILE A 151 4.15 -11.71 6.39
N TYR A 152 5.47 -11.52 6.40
CA TYR A 152 6.43 -12.57 6.76
C TYR A 152 6.31 -12.99 8.24
N LEU A 153 6.29 -12.02 9.16
CA LEU A 153 6.16 -12.28 10.60
C LEU A 153 4.82 -12.92 10.97
N SER A 154 3.77 -12.68 10.17
CA SER A 154 2.44 -13.29 10.38
C SER A 154 2.50 -14.82 10.43
N VAL A 155 3.40 -15.45 9.65
CA VAL A 155 3.54 -16.91 9.57
C VAL A 155 4.70 -17.45 10.42
N HIS A 156 5.54 -16.56 10.96
CA HIS A 156 6.66 -16.89 11.86
C HIS A 156 6.52 -16.25 13.26
N PRO A 157 5.43 -16.54 14.00
CA PRO A 157 5.16 -15.89 15.29
C PRO A 157 6.21 -16.18 16.38
N LYS A 158 7.03 -17.22 16.22
CA LYS A 158 8.16 -17.50 17.13
C LYS A 158 9.21 -16.38 17.12
N LEU A 159 9.39 -15.69 15.99
CA LEU A 159 10.29 -14.53 15.88
C LEU A 159 9.79 -13.32 16.70
N LEU A 160 8.47 -13.21 16.89
CA LEU A 160 7.87 -12.16 17.72
C LEU A 160 7.94 -12.48 19.23
N LYS A 161 8.15 -13.74 19.61
CA LYS A 161 8.17 -14.20 21.01
C LYS A 161 9.58 -14.28 21.62
N SER A 162 10.64 -14.09 20.83
CA SER A 162 12.03 -14.38 21.21
C SER A 162 12.70 -13.36 22.15
N GLN A 163 11.98 -12.40 22.74
CA GLN A 163 12.56 -11.36 23.61
C GLN A 163 12.13 -11.40 25.08
N ASN A 164 11.30 -12.36 25.51
CA ASN A 164 10.84 -12.43 26.91
C ASN A 164 11.29 -13.69 27.67
N THR A 165 12.42 -14.30 27.28
CA THR A 165 13.02 -15.38 28.07
C THR A 165 14.50 -15.09 28.33
N THR A 166 14.75 -14.01 29.04
CA THR A 166 15.88 -13.94 29.98
C THR A 166 15.25 -13.94 31.36
N GLU A 167 15.01 -15.15 31.87
CA GLU A 167 14.63 -15.37 33.26
C GLU A 167 15.81 -14.95 34.16
N ILE A 168 15.44 -14.25 35.23
CA ILE A 168 16.28 -13.81 36.36
C ILE A 168 16.67 -15.03 37.20
#